data_AF-A0A258W5J6-F1
#
_entry.id   AF-A0A258W5J6-F1
#
_cell.length_a   1.000
_cell.length_b   1.000
_cell.length_c   1.000
_cell.angle_alpha   90.00
_cell.angle_beta   90.00
_cell.angle_gamma   90.00
#
_symmetry.space_group_name_H-M   'P 1'
#
loop_
_entity.id
_entity.type
_entity.pdbx_description
1 polymer ?
#
loop_
_entity_poly.entity_id
_entity_poly.type
_entity_poly.pdbx_seq_one_letter_code
_entity_poly.pdbx_strand_id
1 'polypeptide(L)'
;MKLILSIVLLASFSFAQVWDEEDDFSPRQPKLFCASNLLKNTNGDTVHQFTFAYQCDESLQKISGRVFCAGNVLKNIYGETVHSFTFPYQCNDTLKNLKGKLFCADNVLKSIRGKVLETFTFSYQCQEKLKQINP
;
A
#
# COMPACT_ATOMS: atom_id res chain seq x y z
N MET A 1 -76.57 -4.04 8.14
CA MET A 1 -76.66 -5.27 7.32
C MET A 1 -75.50 -5.29 6.33
N LYS A 2 -74.93 -6.48 6.11
CA LYS A 2 -73.82 -6.86 5.21
C LYS A 2 -72.41 -6.44 5.61
N LEU A 3 -71.36 -7.21 5.35
CA LEU A 3 -71.06 -8.65 5.47
C LEU A 3 -69.54 -8.73 5.22
N ILE A 4 -68.79 -9.27 6.19
CA ILE A 4 -67.56 -10.08 6.10
C ILE A 4 -66.78 -10.07 4.76
N LEU A 5 -65.48 -9.76 4.80
CA LEU A 5 -64.46 -10.61 4.18
C LEU A 5 -63.07 -10.41 4.80
N SER A 6 -62.61 -11.45 5.50
CA SER A 6 -61.22 -11.69 5.91
C SER A 6 -60.30 -11.81 4.68
N ILE A 7 -59.00 -11.48 4.82
CA ILE A 7 -57.87 -12.31 4.35
C ILE A 7 -56.57 -11.77 4.97
N VAL A 8 -55.84 -12.74 5.53
CA VAL A 8 -54.51 -12.70 6.13
C VAL A 8 -53.46 -12.33 5.07
N LEU A 9 -52.49 -11.49 5.44
CA LEU A 9 -51.13 -11.61 4.93
C LEU A 9 -50.12 -11.06 5.93
N LEU A 10 -49.59 -11.97 6.73
CA LEU A 10 -48.31 -11.86 7.41
C LEU A 10 -47.22 -11.59 6.38
N ALA A 11 -46.57 -10.44 6.47
CA ALA A 11 -45.25 -10.25 5.86
C ALA A 11 -44.31 -9.76 6.96
N SER A 12 -43.53 -10.71 7.46
CA SER A 12 -42.31 -10.53 8.22
C SER A 12 -41.40 -9.51 7.52
N PHE A 13 -41.25 -8.32 8.11
CA PHE A 13 -40.22 -7.38 7.70
C PHE A 13 -38.87 -7.90 8.22
N SER A 14 -38.20 -8.69 7.38
CA SER A 14 -36.80 -9.01 7.54
C SER A 14 -36.00 -7.71 7.53
N PHE A 15 -35.27 -7.46 8.60
CA PHE A 15 -34.21 -6.46 8.66
C PHE A 15 -33.16 -6.79 7.60
N ALA A 16 -33.26 -6.18 6.42
CA ALA A 16 -32.11 -6.01 5.55
C ALA A 16 -31.49 -4.66 5.94
N GLN A 17 -30.52 -4.72 6.85
CA GLN A 17 -29.66 -3.57 7.12
C GLN A 17 -28.95 -3.21 5.82
N VAL A 18 -29.34 -2.07 5.28
CA VAL A 18 -28.61 -1.32 4.26
C VAL A 18 -27.26 -0.98 4.87
N TRP A 19 -26.19 -1.60 4.37
CA TRP A 19 -24.84 -1.17 4.65
C TRP A 19 -24.50 -0.14 3.57
N ASP A 20 -24.71 1.14 3.89
CA ASP A 20 -24.06 2.22 3.18
C ASP A 20 -22.56 2.16 3.55
N GLU A 21 -21.78 1.43 2.77
CA GLU A 21 -20.33 1.62 2.72
C GLU A 21 -20.09 3.00 2.10
N GLU A 22 -19.93 4.01 2.95
CA GLU A 22 -19.27 5.27 2.59
C GLU A 22 -17.82 4.94 2.22
N ASP A 23 -17.66 4.53 0.96
CA ASP A 23 -16.38 4.21 0.34
C ASP A 23 -15.66 5.55 0.09
N ASP A 24 -14.88 5.95 1.10
CA ASP A 24 -13.94 7.07 1.12
C ASP A 24 -13.21 7.20 -0.23
N PHE A 25 -13.56 8.25 -1.00
CA PHE A 25 -12.95 8.59 -2.29
C PHE A 25 -11.53 9.17 -2.09
N SER A 26 -10.67 8.41 -1.41
CA SER A 26 -9.22 8.49 -1.63
C SER A 26 -8.94 7.81 -2.98
N PRO A 27 -8.09 8.38 -3.87
CA PRO A 27 -7.79 7.75 -5.16
C PRO A 27 -7.27 6.33 -4.92
N ARG A 28 -8.13 5.33 -5.20
CA ARG A 28 -7.91 3.90 -4.93
C ARG A 28 -6.51 3.54 -5.38
N GLN A 29 -5.68 3.14 -4.42
CA GLN A 29 -4.35 2.66 -4.76
C GLN A 29 -4.50 1.48 -5.74
N PRO A 30 -3.67 1.40 -6.79
CA PRO A 30 -3.76 0.26 -7.71
C PRO A 30 -3.58 -1.01 -6.88
N LYS A 31 -4.63 -1.84 -6.86
CA LYS A 31 -4.58 -3.13 -6.16
C LYS A 31 -3.56 -4.00 -6.89
N LEU A 32 -2.62 -4.55 -6.14
CA LEU A 32 -1.58 -5.43 -6.65
C LEU A 32 -1.91 -6.87 -6.25
N PHE A 33 -1.48 -7.84 -7.06
CA PHE A 33 -1.59 -9.26 -6.74
C PHE A 33 -0.39 -10.03 -7.32
N CYS A 34 -0.11 -11.19 -6.74
CA CYS A 34 0.90 -12.10 -7.24
C CYS A 34 0.28 -13.15 -8.15
N ALA A 35 0.88 -13.34 -9.33
CA ALA A 35 0.63 -14.45 -10.24
C ALA A 35 1.96 -15.19 -10.44
N SER A 36 2.15 -16.28 -9.68
CA SER A 36 3.46 -16.94 -9.55
C SER A 36 4.52 -15.97 -9.01
N ASN A 37 5.63 -15.76 -9.74
CA ASN A 37 6.68 -14.80 -9.41
C ASN A 37 6.45 -13.39 -9.98
N LEU A 38 5.27 -13.12 -10.54
CA LEU A 38 4.94 -11.82 -11.15
C LEU A 38 4.04 -11.02 -10.22
N LEU A 39 4.50 -9.84 -9.82
CA LEU A 39 3.65 -8.83 -9.19
C LEU A 39 2.94 -8.05 -10.28
N LYS A 40 1.62 -8.08 -10.26
CA LYS A 40 0.75 -7.48 -11.27
C LYS A 40 -0.18 -6.44 -10.67
N ASN A 41 -0.58 -5.47 -11.50
CA ASN A 41 -1.67 -4.55 -11.18
C ASN A 41 -3.03 -5.12 -11.62
N THR A 42 -4.13 -4.50 -11.20
CA THR A 42 -5.50 -4.89 -11.62
C THR A 42 -5.78 -4.82 -13.11
N ASN A 43 -4.97 -4.08 -13.87
CA ASN A 43 -5.08 -4.03 -15.33
C ASN A 43 -4.42 -5.25 -16.00
N GLY A 44 -3.71 -6.08 -15.24
CA GLY A 44 -3.00 -7.26 -15.71
C GLY A 44 -1.53 -7.02 -16.07
N ASP A 45 -1.05 -5.77 -15.97
CA ASP A 45 0.33 -5.39 -16.28
C ASP A 45 1.28 -5.93 -15.21
N THR A 46 2.45 -6.40 -15.64
CA THR A 46 3.53 -6.80 -14.74
C THR A 46 4.24 -5.57 -14.19
N VAL A 47 4.15 -5.37 -12.87
CA VAL A 47 4.86 -4.33 -12.11
C VAL A 47 6.29 -4.76 -11.81
N HIS A 48 6.48 -6.03 -11.44
CA HIS A 48 7.81 -6.60 -11.22
C HIS A 48 7.80 -8.12 -11.37
N GLN A 49 8.93 -8.68 -11.79
CA GLN A 49 9.16 -10.12 -11.85
C GLN A 49 10.25 -10.49 -10.85
N PHE A 50 9.86 -11.27 -9.85
CA PHE A 50 10.77 -11.85 -8.87
C PHE A 50 11.42 -13.13 -9.42
N THR A 51 12.47 -13.60 -8.76
CA THR A 51 13.07 -14.91 -9.10
C THR A 51 12.15 -16.05 -8.67
N PHE A 52 11.53 -15.94 -7.50
CA PHE A 52 10.67 -16.97 -6.91
C PHE A 52 9.31 -16.42 -6.50
N ALA A 53 8.28 -17.28 -6.53
CA ALA A 53 6.91 -16.90 -6.16
C ALA A 53 6.79 -16.34 -4.74
N TYR A 54 7.44 -16.98 -3.76
CA TYR A 54 7.40 -16.54 -2.37
C TYR A 54 7.91 -15.10 -2.16
N GLN A 55 8.83 -14.63 -3.02
CA GLN A 55 9.33 -13.26 -2.94
C GLN A 55 8.26 -12.25 -3.35
N CYS A 56 7.41 -12.61 -4.32
CA CYS A 56 6.25 -11.81 -4.68
C CYS A 56 5.30 -11.70 -3.49
N ASP A 57 4.93 -12.84 -2.90
CA ASP A 57 3.99 -12.89 -1.78
C ASP A 57 4.50 -12.09 -0.58
N GLU A 58 5.78 -12.26 -0.23
CA GLU A 58 6.42 -11.47 0.83
C GLU A 58 6.44 -9.97 0.53
N SER A 59 6.75 -9.60 -0.71
CA SER A 59 6.81 -8.19 -1.11
C SER A 59 5.41 -7.56 -1.09
N LEU A 60 4.40 -8.29 -1.56
CA LEU A 60 3.00 -7.89 -1.55
C LEU A 60 2.46 -7.68 -0.13
N GLN A 61 2.85 -8.54 0.82
CA GLN A 61 2.48 -8.38 2.23
C GLN A 61 3.19 -7.20 2.92
N LYS A 62 4.38 -6.84 2.44
CA LYS A 62 5.23 -5.79 3.03
C LYS A 62 5.05 -4.42 2.36
N ILE A 63 4.13 -4.27 1.39
CA ILE A 63 3.86 -2.98 0.75
C ILE A 63 3.47 -1.95 1.80
N SER A 64 4.13 -0.80 1.75
CA SER A 64 3.88 0.32 2.67
C SER A 64 3.76 1.60 1.87
N GLY A 65 2.65 2.30 2.04
CA GLY A 65 2.29 3.43 1.18
C GLY A 65 2.19 3.00 -0.29
N ARG A 66 2.98 3.61 -1.18
CA ARG A 66 3.01 3.30 -2.62
C ARG A 66 4.34 2.70 -3.09
N VAL A 67 5.03 1.97 -2.21
CA VAL A 67 6.34 1.36 -2.49
C VAL A 67 6.47 -0.04 -1.89
N PHE A 68 7.36 -0.83 -2.49
CA PHE A 68 7.69 -2.20 -2.08
C PHE A 68 9.18 -2.50 -2.30
N CYS A 69 9.68 -3.55 -1.65
CA CYS A 69 11.07 -3.99 -1.83
C CYS A 69 11.15 -5.18 -2.78
N ALA A 70 12.04 -5.08 -3.76
CA ALA A 70 12.51 -6.17 -4.60
C ALA A 70 14.00 -6.40 -4.29
N GLY A 71 14.27 -7.26 -3.30
CA GLY A 71 15.62 -7.42 -2.75
C GLY A 71 16.09 -6.14 -2.07
N ASN A 72 17.20 -5.58 -2.54
CA ASN A 72 17.77 -4.30 -2.07
C ASN A 72 17.23 -3.08 -2.82
N VAL A 73 16.27 -3.24 -3.72
CA VAL A 73 15.71 -2.14 -4.52
C VAL A 73 14.33 -1.77 -4.02
N LEU A 74 14.16 -0.50 -3.64
CA LEU A 74 12.86 0.09 -3.36
C LEU A 74 12.23 0.51 -4.69
N LYS A 75 11.04 -0.01 -4.96
CA LYS A 75 10.25 0.29 -6.15
C LYS A 75 8.93 0.91 -5.76
N ASN A 76 8.37 1.74 -6.63
CA ASN A 76 6.99 2.16 -6.48
C ASN A 76 6.03 1.12 -7.06
N ILE A 77 4.74 1.24 -6.75
CA ILE A 77 3.68 0.33 -7.24
C ILE A 77 3.46 0.37 -8.77
N TYR A 78 4.18 1.23 -9.50
CA TYR A 78 4.23 1.25 -10.96
C TYR A 78 5.47 0.53 -11.51
N GLY A 79 6.32 -0.04 -10.65
CA GLY A 79 7.49 -0.84 -11.01
C GLY A 79 8.78 -0.03 -11.14
N GLU A 80 8.70 1.30 -11.02
CA GLU A 80 9.83 2.20 -11.16
C GLU A 80 10.74 2.12 -9.94
N THR A 81 12.05 2.15 -10.19
CA THR A 81 13.05 2.16 -9.12
C THR A 81 13.08 3.53 -8.45
N VAL A 82 12.83 3.54 -7.14
CA VAL A 82 12.89 4.73 -6.28
C VAL A 82 14.29 4.90 -5.69
N HIS A 83 14.88 3.81 -5.21
CA HIS A 83 16.24 3.80 -4.67
C HIS A 83 16.80 2.37 -4.61
N SER A 84 18.11 2.23 -4.79
CA SER A 84 18.84 0.98 -4.61
C SER A 84 19.74 1.08 -3.38
N PHE A 85 19.52 0.21 -2.42
CA PHE A 85 20.34 0.08 -1.22
C PHE A 85 21.49 -0.89 -1.45
N THR A 86 22.47 -0.90 -0.56
CA THR A 86 23.54 -1.90 -0.59
C THR A 86 23.02 -3.28 -0.21
N PHE A 87 22.10 -3.36 0.77
CA PHE A 87 21.61 -4.61 1.31
C PHE A 87 20.07 -4.68 1.38
N PRO A 88 19.46 -5.88 1.25
CA PRO A 88 18.00 -6.05 1.32
C PRO A 88 17.36 -5.57 2.63
N TYR A 89 18.04 -5.74 3.76
CA TYR A 89 17.49 -5.34 5.05
C TYR A 89 17.26 -3.82 5.13
N GLN A 90 18.11 -3.00 4.50
CA GLN A 90 17.95 -1.54 4.48
C GLN A 90 16.67 -1.12 3.77
N CYS A 91 16.28 -1.83 2.71
CA CYS A 91 15.01 -1.59 2.03
C CYS A 91 13.83 -1.93 2.95
N ASN A 92 13.88 -3.09 3.62
CA ASN A 92 12.82 -3.49 4.55
C ASN A 92 12.70 -2.54 5.74
N ASP A 93 13.82 -2.10 6.31
CA ASP A 93 13.83 -1.13 7.40
C ASP A 93 13.31 0.23 6.94
N THR A 94 13.59 0.62 5.70
CA THR A 94 13.00 1.81 5.08
C THR A 94 11.48 1.70 5.01
N LEU A 95 10.92 0.59 4.52
CA LEU A 95 9.47 0.40 4.44
C LEU A 95 8.78 0.47 5.81
N LYS A 96 9.40 -0.09 6.86
CA LYS A 96 8.90 -0.05 8.24
C LYS A 96 8.91 1.36 8.82
N ASN A 97 9.90 2.17 8.45
CA ASN A 97 10.12 3.51 9.00
C ASN A 97 9.63 4.65 8.10
N LEU A 98 8.87 4.34 7.05
CA LEU A 98 8.25 5.36 6.19
C LEU A 98 7.39 6.33 7.02
N LYS A 99 7.57 7.63 6.78
CA LYS A 99 6.72 8.68 7.34
C LYS A 99 6.01 9.41 6.20
N GLY A 100 4.73 9.11 6.03
CA GLY A 100 3.95 9.56 4.89
C GLY A 100 4.58 9.13 3.56
N LYS A 101 5.08 10.11 2.78
CA LYS A 101 5.73 9.89 1.48
C LYS A 101 7.26 10.03 1.54
N LEU A 102 7.85 10.00 2.73
CA LEU A 102 9.26 10.32 2.96
C LEU A 102 10.01 9.20 3.67
N PHE A 103 11.29 9.07 3.34
CA PHE A 103 12.21 8.15 4.00
C PHE A 103 13.65 8.66 3.95
N CYS A 104 14.49 8.09 4.81
CA CYS A 104 15.93 8.31 4.79
C CYS A 104 16.65 7.16 4.09
N ALA A 105 17.48 7.50 3.12
CA ALA A 105 18.52 6.63 2.59
C ALA A 105 19.87 7.17 3.09
N ASP A 106 20.42 6.52 4.12
CA ASP A 106 21.59 6.99 4.87
C ASP A 106 21.37 8.42 5.41
N ASN A 107 22.19 9.38 4.95
CA ASN A 107 22.12 10.79 5.30
C ASN A 107 21.26 11.62 4.34
N VAL A 108 20.47 10.99 3.47
CA VAL A 108 19.67 11.69 2.44
C VAL A 108 18.18 11.46 2.67
N LEU A 109 17.45 12.55 2.88
CA LEU A 109 15.98 12.52 2.94
C LEU A 109 15.42 12.52 1.52
N LYS A 110 14.61 11.52 1.21
CA LYS A 110 14.00 11.30 -0.09
C LYS A 110 12.49 11.15 0.02
N SER A 111 11.81 11.49 -1.07
CA SER A 111 10.42 11.09 -1.26
C SER A 111 10.32 9.70 -1.87
N ILE A 112 9.18 9.02 -1.69
CA ILE A 112 8.85 7.75 -2.37
C ILE A 112 8.76 7.86 -3.90
N ARG A 113 8.93 9.06 -4.47
CA ARG A 113 9.10 9.30 -5.91
C ARG A 113 10.57 9.40 -6.33
N GLY A 114 11.52 9.15 -5.42
CA GLY A 114 12.95 9.20 -5.68
C GLY A 114 13.57 10.60 -5.59
N LYS A 115 12.76 11.66 -5.46
CA LYS A 115 13.27 13.04 -5.31
C LYS A 115 14.04 13.18 -4.00
N VAL A 116 15.28 13.66 -4.09
CA VAL A 116 16.08 14.13 -2.95
C VAL A 116 15.52 15.46 -2.46
N LEU A 117 15.27 15.55 -1.16
CA LEU A 117 14.74 16.75 -0.52
C LEU A 117 15.82 17.48 0.28
N GLU A 118 16.64 16.72 0.99
CA GLU A 118 17.68 17.27 1.86
C GLU A 118 18.80 16.23 2.05
N THR A 119 20.04 16.70 2.16
CA THR A 119 21.21 15.88 2.47
C THR A 119 21.84 16.40 3.74
N PHE A 120 22.04 15.52 4.70
CA PHE A 120 22.64 15.81 6.00
C PHE A 120 24.11 15.40 6.02
N THR A 121 24.84 15.80 7.06
CA THR A 121 26.19 15.32 7.28
C THR A 121 26.19 13.87 7.76
N PHE A 122 25.23 13.51 8.62
CA PHE A 122 25.14 12.20 9.24
C PHE A 122 23.74 11.59 9.10
N SER A 123 23.67 10.26 9.07
CA SER A 123 22.41 9.51 8.93
C SER A 123 21.42 9.76 10.06
N TYR A 124 21.91 9.90 11.30
CA TYR A 124 21.03 10.16 12.45
C TYR A 124 20.26 11.48 12.31
N GLN A 125 20.85 12.50 11.67
CA GLN A 125 20.19 13.80 11.45
C GLN A 125 18.98 13.65 10.53
N CYS A 126 19.12 12.83 9.48
CA CYS A 126 18.00 12.48 8.61
C CYS A 126 16.89 11.79 9.41
N GLN A 127 17.25 10.81 10.23
CA GLN A 127 16.27 10.07 11.04
C GLN A 127 15.54 10.96 12.04
N GLU A 128 16.27 11.87 12.72
CA GLU A 128 15.66 12.85 13.62
C GLU A 128 14.72 13.80 12.87
N LYS A 129 15.12 14.28 11.68
CA LYS A 129 14.25 15.09 10.83
C LYS A 129 12.99 14.32 10.44
N LEU A 130 13.14 13.07 10.02
CA LEU A 130 12.02 12.22 9.60
C LEU A 130 11.03 11.98 10.74
N LYS A 131 11.50 11.81 11.98
CA LYS A 131 10.66 11.68 13.18
C LYS A 131 9.86 12.95 13.51
N GLN A 132 10.40 14.13 13.18
CA GLN A 132 9.75 15.42 13.41
C GLN A 132 8.69 15.77 12.36
N ILE A 133 8.62 15.03 11.25
CA ILE A 133 7.62 15.26 10.21
C ILE A 133 6.32 14.57 10.62
N ASN A 134 5.29 15.38 10.91
CA ASN A 134 3.93 14.87 11.07
C ASN A 134 3.39 14.41 9.71
N PRO A 135 2.87 13.18 9.61
CA PRO A 135 2.37 12.61 8.35
C PRO A 135 1.09 13.28 7.84
#